data_AF-A0A2E7QXT5-F1
#
_entry.id   AF-A0A2E7QXT5-F1
#
_cell.length_a   1.000
_cell.length_b   1.000
_cell.length_c   1.000
_cell.angle_alpha   90.00
_cell.angle_beta   90.00
_cell.angle_gamma   90.00
#
_symmetry.space_group_name_H-M   'P 1'
#
loop_
_entity.id
_entity.type
_entity.pdbx_description
1 polymer ?
#
loop_
_entity_poly.entity_id
_entity_poly.type
_entity_poly.pdbx_seq_one_letter_code
_entity_poly.pdbx_strand_id
1 'polypeptide(L)'
;MLTGTSRGLFMVTAPAVGLAIAPHLALVTLPAGLIVIGNALAAMPASLMMRRFGRKTGFIFGTFLAITSGLSSTAAVIFQEFWLLAFGGFLFGLSAGFAQLYRFAVADVASEQFRSKAISLVLAGGVFAGFAGPNLANWGQALIENHLFAGAFLFMIGTGTLGTITLLFLSIPN
;
A
#
# COMPACT_ATOMS: atom_id res chain seq x y z
N MET A 1 -6.45 -4.82 -4.58
CA MET A 1 -6.54 -3.87 -5.72
C MET A 1 -6.17 -2.46 -5.28
N LEU A 2 -6.81 -1.88 -4.26
CA LEU A 2 -6.52 -0.52 -3.75
C LEU A 2 -5.04 -0.29 -3.37
N THR A 3 -4.36 -1.30 -2.85
CA THR A 3 -2.91 -1.25 -2.56
C THR A 3 -2.04 -1.09 -3.81
N GLY A 4 -2.52 -1.47 -5.00
CA GLY A 4 -1.81 -1.24 -6.26
C GLY A 4 -1.73 0.25 -6.60
N THR A 5 -2.82 0.99 -6.37
CA THR A 5 -2.89 2.45 -6.56
C THR A 5 -1.91 3.16 -5.64
N SER A 6 -1.94 2.83 -4.35
CA SER A 6 -1.06 3.41 -3.34
C SER A 6 0.42 3.11 -3.64
N ARG A 7 0.73 1.92 -4.18
CA ARG A 7 2.09 1.52 -4.56
C ARG A 7 2.61 2.34 -5.73
N GLY A 8 1.80 2.51 -6.77
CA GLY A 8 2.15 3.34 -7.92
C GLY A 8 2.36 4.80 -7.53
N LEU A 9 1.45 5.34 -6.70
CA LEU A 9 1.56 6.68 -6.15
C LEU A 9 2.88 6.85 -5.38
N PHE A 10 3.15 5.99 -4.40
CA PHE A 10 4.36 6.09 -3.58
C PHE A 10 5.64 6.00 -4.43
N MET A 11 5.69 5.09 -5.42
CA MET A 11 6.87 4.93 -6.27
C MET A 11 7.16 6.15 -7.15
N VAL A 12 6.14 6.95 -7.48
CA VAL A 12 6.30 8.21 -8.21
C VAL A 12 6.66 9.36 -7.26
N THR A 13 5.98 9.47 -6.12
CA THR A 13 6.13 10.62 -5.22
C THR A 13 7.35 10.52 -4.31
N ALA A 14 7.70 9.34 -3.81
CA ALA A 14 8.75 9.19 -2.81
C ALA A 14 10.15 9.56 -3.34
N PRO A 15 10.56 9.25 -4.58
CA PRO A 15 11.82 9.76 -5.11
C PRO A 15 11.81 11.28 -5.28
N ALA A 16 10.69 11.87 -5.74
CA ALA A 16 10.55 13.31 -5.92
C ALA A 16 10.66 14.07 -4.58
N VAL A 17 9.99 13.58 -3.54
CA VAL A 17 10.12 14.10 -2.18
C VAL A 17 11.53 13.83 -1.63
N GLY A 18 12.07 12.63 -1.88
CA GLY A 18 13.42 12.23 -1.46
C GLY A 18 14.50 13.15 -2.01
N LEU A 19 14.37 13.66 -3.23
CA LEU A 19 15.32 14.65 -3.78
C LEU A 19 15.37 15.95 -2.97
N ALA A 20 14.26 16.33 -2.31
CA ALA A 20 14.20 17.55 -1.52
C ALA A 20 14.69 17.35 -0.07
N ILE A 21 14.45 16.18 0.53
CA ILE A 21 14.68 15.94 1.96
C ILE A 21 15.83 14.97 2.27
N ALA A 22 16.37 14.24 1.28
CA ALA A 22 17.38 13.22 1.54
C ALA A 22 18.72 13.85 1.97
N PRO A 23 19.40 13.29 2.98
CA PRO A 23 20.71 13.78 3.40
C PRO A 23 21.80 13.53 2.34
N HIS A 24 21.63 12.50 1.51
CA HIS A 24 22.51 12.20 0.38
C HIS A 24 21.70 11.70 -0.82
N LEU A 25 22.13 12.07 -2.03
CA LEU A 25 21.48 11.67 -3.28
C LEU A 25 21.43 10.14 -3.46
N ALA A 26 22.43 9.42 -2.96
CA ALA A 26 22.49 7.96 -2.99
C ALA A 26 21.36 7.29 -2.19
N LEU A 27 20.75 7.99 -1.22
CA LEU A 27 19.69 7.46 -0.37
C LEU A 27 18.30 7.72 -0.93
N VAL A 28 18.13 8.51 -2.00
CA VAL A 28 16.81 8.85 -2.57
C VAL A 28 15.98 7.62 -2.95
N THR A 29 16.64 6.52 -3.35
CA THR A 29 15.97 5.25 -3.71
C THR A 29 15.73 4.32 -2.51
N LEU A 30 16.23 4.66 -1.33
CA LEU A 30 16.09 3.86 -0.11
C LEU A 30 14.62 3.58 0.26
N PRO A 31 13.67 4.56 0.23
CA PRO A 31 12.27 4.29 0.54
C PRO A 31 11.66 3.24 -0.40
N ALA A 32 11.99 3.29 -1.69
CA ALA A 32 11.54 2.31 -2.67
C ALA A 32 12.16 0.92 -2.42
N GLY A 33 13.44 0.86 -2.06
CA GLY A 33 14.10 -0.39 -1.65
C GLY A 33 13.47 -1.00 -0.39
N LEU A 34 13.11 -0.17 0.60
CA LEU A 34 12.45 -0.60 1.82
C LEU A 34 11.03 -1.15 1.58
N ILE A 35 10.32 -0.68 0.55
CA ILE A 35 9.05 -1.32 0.13
C ILE A 35 9.30 -2.79 -0.25
N VAL A 36 10.35 -3.06 -1.02
CA VAL A 36 10.68 -4.42 -1.46
C VAL A 36 11.06 -5.29 -0.26
N ILE A 37 11.92 -4.78 0.61
CA ILE A 37 12.37 -5.47 1.83
C ILE A 37 11.18 -5.74 2.76
N GLY A 38 10.34 -4.74 3.02
CA GLY A 38 9.13 -4.89 3.85
C GLY A 38 8.17 -5.90 3.25
N ASN A 39 7.95 -5.88 1.93
CA ASN A 39 7.09 -6.85 1.26
C ASN A 39 7.64 -8.29 1.36
N ALA A 40 8.95 -8.48 1.22
CA ALA A 40 9.57 -9.78 1.41
C ALA A 40 9.45 -10.27 2.87
N LEU A 41 9.72 -9.38 3.83
CA LEU A 41 9.61 -9.68 5.26
C LEU A 41 8.18 -9.96 5.70
N ALA A 42 7.17 -9.35 5.07
CA ALA A 42 5.77 -9.60 5.40
C ALA A 42 5.26 -10.95 4.88
N ALA A 43 5.88 -11.56 3.86
CA ALA A 43 5.36 -12.78 3.25
C ALA A 43 5.16 -13.93 4.25
N MET A 44 6.19 -14.22 5.06
CA MET A 44 6.12 -15.26 6.11
C MET A 44 5.15 -14.92 7.26
N PRO A 45 5.31 -13.80 8.00
CA PRO A 45 4.44 -13.48 9.13
C PRO A 45 2.99 -13.26 8.71
N ALA A 46 2.73 -12.69 7.52
CA ALA A 46 1.36 -12.52 7.03
C ALA A 46 0.66 -13.87 6.85
N SER A 47 1.35 -14.86 6.27
CA SER A 47 0.80 -16.21 6.09
C SER A 47 0.49 -16.89 7.43
N LEU A 48 1.39 -16.80 8.41
CA LEU A 48 1.22 -17.37 9.75
C LEU A 48 0.08 -16.70 10.51
N MET A 49 -0.01 -15.37 10.42
CA MET A 49 -1.04 -14.60 11.12
C MET A 49 -2.43 -14.88 10.53
N MET A 50 -2.56 -14.98 9.21
CA MET A 50 -3.81 -15.38 8.56
C MET A 50 -4.21 -16.81 8.90
N ARG A 51 -3.24 -17.72 9.04
CA ARG A 51 -3.50 -19.10 9.47
C ARG A 51 -3.96 -19.19 10.93
N ARG A 52 -3.44 -18.32 11.82
CA ARG A 52 -3.73 -18.36 13.26
C ARG A 52 -4.96 -17.55 13.67
N PHE A 53 -5.16 -16.36 13.11
CA PHE A 53 -6.19 -15.40 13.52
C PHE A 53 -7.30 -15.20 12.47
N GLY A 54 -7.27 -15.98 11.39
CA GLY A 54 -8.21 -15.87 10.28
C GLY A 54 -7.81 -14.82 9.24
N ARG A 55 -8.31 -15.01 8.02
CA ARG A 55 -7.97 -14.17 6.85
C ARG A 55 -8.44 -12.73 7.01
N LYS A 56 -9.65 -12.53 7.53
CA LYS A 56 -10.23 -11.18 7.73
C LYS A 56 -9.34 -10.31 8.62
N THR A 57 -8.91 -10.83 9.76
CA THR A 57 -8.01 -10.14 10.69
C THR A 57 -6.68 -9.77 10.03
N GLY A 58 -6.09 -10.70 9.26
CA GLY A 58 -4.86 -10.46 8.52
C GLY A 58 -4.99 -9.34 7.48
N PHE A 59 -6.11 -9.29 6.75
CA PHE A 59 -6.34 -8.23 5.78
C PHE A 59 -6.60 -6.86 6.41
N ILE A 60 -7.36 -6.81 7.52
CA ILE A 60 -7.57 -5.57 8.28
C ILE A 60 -6.23 -5.03 8.79
N PHE A 61 -5.38 -5.90 9.35
CA PHE A 61 -4.04 -5.50 9.78
C PHE A 61 -3.19 -4.96 8.62
N GLY A 62 -3.24 -5.63 7.46
CA GLY A 62 -2.60 -5.13 6.25
C GLY A 62 -3.07 -3.73 5.85
N THR A 63 -4.38 -3.44 5.92
CA THR A 63 -4.90 -2.09 5.64
C THR A 63 -4.49 -1.07 6.70
N PHE A 64 -4.40 -1.46 7.96
CA PHE A 64 -3.90 -0.60 9.03
C PHE A 64 -2.46 -0.17 8.76
N LEU A 65 -1.59 -1.10 8.34
CA LEU A 65 -0.22 -0.79 7.92
C LEU A 65 -0.15 0.17 6.72
N ALA A 66 -1.10 0.10 5.78
CA ALA A 66 -1.17 1.04 4.67
C ALA A 66 -1.54 2.46 5.15
N ILE A 67 -2.47 2.57 6.10
CA ILE A 67 -2.88 3.86 6.68
C ILE A 67 -1.73 4.48 7.47
N THR A 68 -1.06 3.70 8.33
CA THR A 68 0.08 4.20 9.11
C THR A 68 1.26 4.59 8.23
N SER A 69 1.49 3.87 7.12
CA SER A 69 2.43 4.28 6.09
C SER A 69 2.07 5.65 5.49
N GLY A 70 0.83 5.84 5.04
CA GLY A 70 0.37 7.12 4.49
C GLY A 70 0.50 8.29 5.48
N LEU A 71 0.18 8.05 6.77
CA LEU A 71 0.37 9.03 7.84
C LEU A 71 1.86 9.35 8.05
N SER A 72 2.72 8.33 8.13
CA SER A 72 4.17 8.50 8.28
C SER A 72 4.77 9.28 7.12
N SER A 73 4.36 8.99 5.88
CA SER A 73 4.85 9.68 4.69
C SER A 73 4.33 11.11 4.58
N THR A 74 3.09 11.36 5.01
CA THR A 74 2.56 12.73 5.10
C THR A 74 3.35 13.54 6.12
N ALA A 75 3.60 12.98 7.30
CA ALA A 75 4.42 13.60 8.34
C ALA A 75 5.86 13.82 7.86
N ALA A 76 6.45 12.90 7.09
CA ALA A 76 7.78 13.04 6.51
C ALA A 76 7.88 14.29 5.61
N VAL A 77 6.84 14.55 4.80
CA VAL A 77 6.79 15.73 3.94
C VAL A 77 6.63 17.02 4.75
N ILE A 78 5.78 17.01 5.78
CA ILE A 78 5.52 18.20 6.60
C ILE A 78 6.74 18.57 7.45
N PHE A 79 7.36 17.59 8.11
CA PHE A 79 8.52 17.80 8.98
C PHE A 79 9.86 17.77 8.24
N GLN A 80 9.86 17.51 6.92
CA GLN A 80 11.05 17.37 6.09
C GLN A 80 12.02 16.27 6.59
N GLU A 81 11.48 15.19 7.14
CA GLU A 81 12.24 14.10 7.76
C GLU A 81 12.35 12.87 6.86
N PHE A 82 13.53 12.69 6.26
CA PHE A 82 13.78 11.60 5.30
C PHE A 82 13.59 10.19 5.89
N TRP A 83 14.02 9.97 7.14
CA TRP A 83 13.90 8.64 7.77
C TRP A 83 12.44 8.26 8.03
N LEU A 84 11.57 9.24 8.24
CA LEU A 84 10.13 9.02 8.36
C LEU A 84 9.52 8.58 7.02
N LEU A 85 10.02 9.12 5.90
CA LEU A 85 9.63 8.69 4.56
C LEU A 85 10.09 7.26 4.29
N ALA A 86 11.34 6.94 4.63
CA ALA A 86 11.92 5.60 4.52
C ALA A 86 11.12 4.57 5.35
N PHE A 87 10.79 4.91 6.58
CA PHE A 87 9.94 4.10 7.45
C PHE A 87 8.53 3.92 6.88
N GLY A 88 7.93 5.00 6.35
CA GLY A 88 6.64 4.93 5.64
C GLY A 88 6.67 3.95 4.46
N GLY A 89 7.76 3.94 3.68
CA GLY A 89 7.98 2.97 2.60
C GLY A 89 8.10 1.54 3.11
N PHE A 90 8.83 1.32 4.21
CA PHE A 90 8.91 0.01 4.85
C PHE A 90 7.54 -0.53 5.29
N LEU A 91 6.75 0.29 6.00
CA LEU A 91 5.39 -0.06 6.42
C LEU A 91 4.47 -0.36 5.22
N PHE A 92 4.61 0.42 4.15
CA PHE A 92 3.88 0.16 2.91
C PHE A 92 4.25 -1.19 2.31
N GLY A 93 5.54 -1.51 2.30
CA GLY A 93 6.05 -2.82 1.91
C GLY A 93 5.39 -3.94 2.70
N LEU A 94 5.35 -3.82 4.03
CA LEU A 94 4.69 -4.82 4.87
C LEU A 94 3.22 -5.01 4.46
N SER A 95 2.46 -3.92 4.32
CA SER A 95 1.07 -3.96 3.86
C SER A 95 0.91 -4.63 2.49
N ALA A 96 1.80 -4.34 1.54
CA ALA A 96 1.79 -4.94 0.22
C ALA A 96 1.97 -6.47 0.27
N GLY A 97 2.76 -6.97 1.22
CA GLY A 97 2.93 -8.41 1.47
C GLY A 97 1.61 -9.09 1.87
N PHE A 98 0.85 -8.47 2.78
CA PHE A 98 -0.50 -8.95 3.13
C PHE A 98 -1.44 -8.93 1.91
N ALA A 99 -1.35 -7.89 1.08
CA ALA A 99 -2.19 -7.78 -0.11
C ALA A 99 -1.87 -8.85 -1.18
N GLN A 100 -0.65 -9.38 -1.24
CA GLN A 100 -0.35 -10.48 -2.16
C GLN A 100 -1.15 -11.75 -1.83
N LEU A 101 -1.55 -11.94 -0.58
CA LEU A 101 -2.31 -13.11 -0.15
C LEU A 101 -3.77 -13.08 -0.61
N TYR A 102 -4.29 -11.94 -1.12
CA TYR A 102 -5.65 -11.86 -1.67
C TYR A 102 -5.89 -12.86 -2.80
N ARG A 103 -4.89 -13.09 -3.67
CA ARG A 103 -5.04 -14.03 -4.80
C ARG A 103 -5.27 -15.47 -4.33
N PHE A 104 -4.68 -15.85 -3.20
CA PHE A 104 -4.83 -17.17 -2.61
C PHE A 104 -6.15 -17.28 -1.85
N ALA A 105 -6.50 -16.26 -1.07
CA ALA A 105 -7.78 -16.22 -0.37
C ALA A 105 -8.98 -16.30 -1.33
N VAL A 106 -8.92 -15.62 -2.48
CA VAL A 106 -9.96 -15.69 -3.51
C VAL A 106 -10.00 -17.07 -4.18
N ALA A 107 -8.84 -17.68 -4.43
CA ALA A 107 -8.78 -19.03 -4.98
C ALA A 107 -9.46 -20.05 -4.06
N ASP A 108 -9.32 -19.89 -2.75
CA ASP A 108 -9.87 -20.82 -1.76
C ASP A 108 -11.39 -20.67 -1.57
N VAL A 109 -11.95 -19.49 -1.82
CA VAL A 109 -13.41 -19.24 -1.68
C VAL A 109 -14.16 -19.48 -2.99
N ALA A 110 -13.51 -19.31 -4.15
CA ALA A 110 -14.14 -19.52 -5.45
C ALA A 110 -14.31 -21.02 -5.76
N SER A 111 -15.48 -21.38 -6.30
CA SER A 111 -15.72 -22.73 -6.82
C SER A 111 -14.76 -23.07 -7.96
N GLU A 112 -14.47 -24.35 -8.15
CA GLU A 112 -13.43 -24.85 -9.05
C GLU A 112 -13.58 -24.33 -10.50
N GLN A 113 -14.83 -24.18 -10.97
CA GLN A 113 -15.17 -23.62 -12.28
C GLN A 113 -14.96 -22.10 -12.40
N PHE A 114 -15.04 -21.35 -11.29
CA PHE A 114 -14.93 -19.89 -11.28
C PHE A 114 -13.58 -19.38 -10.76
N ARG A 115 -12.75 -20.25 -10.17
CA ARG A 115 -11.44 -19.90 -9.59
C ARG A 115 -10.55 -19.09 -10.54
N SER A 116 -10.42 -19.53 -11.79
CA SER A 116 -9.58 -18.84 -12.79
C SER A 116 -10.13 -17.43 -13.13
N LYS A 117 -11.45 -17.30 -13.31
CA LYS A 117 -12.10 -15.99 -13.55
C LYS A 117 -11.99 -15.06 -12.34
N ALA A 118 -12.16 -15.58 -11.13
CA ALA A 118 -12.08 -14.79 -9.90
C ALA A 118 -10.67 -14.23 -9.68
N ILE A 119 -9.63 -15.05 -9.88
CA ILE A 119 -8.24 -14.61 -9.83
C ILE A 119 -7.96 -13.56 -10.92
N SER A 120 -8.42 -13.80 -12.15
CA SER A 120 -8.26 -12.85 -13.26
C SER A 120 -8.92 -11.49 -12.96
N LEU A 121 -10.11 -11.48 -12.35
CA LEU A 121 -10.78 -10.25 -11.94
C LEU A 121 -9.96 -9.47 -10.91
N VAL A 122 -9.39 -10.17 -9.92
CA VAL A 122 -8.50 -9.59 -8.89
C VAL A 122 -7.27 -8.93 -9.50
N LEU A 123 -6.66 -9.61 -10.47
CA LEU A 123 -5.49 -9.08 -11.18
C LEU A 123 -5.86 -7.90 -12.08
N ALA A 124 -6.98 -7.97 -12.80
CA ALA A 124 -7.47 -6.90 -13.67
C ALA A 124 -7.71 -5.60 -12.89
N GLY A 125 -8.33 -5.67 -11.71
CA GLY A 125 -8.48 -4.47 -10.88
C GLY A 125 -7.16 -3.94 -10.31
N GLY A 126 -6.13 -4.78 -10.19
CA GLY A 126 -4.76 -4.34 -9.91
C GLY A 126 -4.14 -3.53 -11.06
N VAL A 127 -4.47 -3.87 -12.32
CA VAL A 127 -4.03 -3.12 -13.50
C VAL A 127 -4.67 -1.72 -13.51
N PHE A 128 -5.99 -1.64 -13.32
CA PHE A 128 -6.69 -0.34 -13.19
C PHE A 128 -6.12 0.51 -12.05
N ALA A 129 -5.82 -0.12 -10.92
CA ALA A 129 -5.17 0.54 -9.79
C ALA A 129 -3.79 1.12 -10.16
N GLY A 130 -3.02 0.42 -10.99
CA GLY A 130 -1.72 0.89 -11.50
C GLY A 130 -1.81 2.17 -12.32
N PHE A 131 -2.86 2.35 -13.11
CA PHE A 131 -3.11 3.61 -13.85
C PHE A 131 -3.62 4.73 -12.94
N ALA A 132 -4.42 4.39 -11.93
CA ALA A 132 -4.95 5.37 -10.99
C ALA A 132 -3.85 6.00 -10.11
N GLY A 133 -2.80 5.24 -9.76
CA GLY A 133 -1.73 5.68 -8.85
C GLY A 133 -1.05 6.99 -9.28
N PRO A 134 -0.43 7.07 -10.47
CA PRO A 134 0.21 8.29 -10.96
C PRO A 134 -0.75 9.47 -11.15
N ASN A 135 -1.99 9.20 -11.56
CA ASN A 135 -3.00 10.26 -11.71
C ASN A 135 -3.39 10.88 -10.36
N LEU A 136 -3.58 10.05 -9.33
CA LEU A 136 -3.81 10.51 -7.95
C LEU A 136 -2.59 11.23 -7.38
N ALA A 137 -1.37 10.80 -7.74
CA ALA A 137 -0.15 11.50 -7.37
C ALA A 137 -0.12 12.93 -7.93
N ASN A 138 -0.42 13.08 -9.22
CA ASN A 138 -0.46 14.38 -9.90
C ASN A 138 -1.56 15.28 -9.35
N TRP A 139 -2.77 14.75 -9.14
CA TRP A 139 -3.87 15.52 -8.55
C TRP A 139 -3.56 15.91 -7.09
N GLY A 140 -2.94 15.01 -6.33
CA GLY A 140 -2.54 15.25 -4.95
C GLY A 140 -1.30 16.13 -4.76
N GLN A 141 -0.52 16.37 -5.82
CA GLN A 141 0.74 17.09 -5.75
C GLN A 141 0.55 18.54 -5.30
N ALA A 142 -0.49 19.22 -5.81
CA ALA A 142 -0.79 20.62 -5.54
C ALA A 142 -1.97 20.83 -4.57
N LEU A 143 -2.45 19.75 -3.93
CA LEU A 143 -3.67 19.80 -3.10
C LEU A 143 -3.47 20.52 -1.76
N ILE A 144 -2.23 20.55 -1.26
CA ILE A 144 -1.85 21.23 -0.01
C ILE A 144 -0.88 22.35 -0.37
N GLU A 145 -1.32 23.60 -0.16
CA GLU A 145 -0.48 24.77 -0.36
C GLU A 145 0.79 24.67 0.51
N ASN A 146 1.94 25.04 -0.07
CA ASN A 146 3.29 24.97 0.51
C ASN A 146 3.90 23.58 0.77
N HIS A 147 3.18 22.46 0.53
CA HIS A 147 3.73 21.11 0.74
C HIS A 147 3.46 20.18 -0.45
N LEU A 148 4.34 20.25 -1.45
CA LEU A 148 4.29 19.39 -2.64
C LEU A 148 4.22 17.91 -2.24
N PHE A 149 3.29 17.18 -2.83
CA PHE A 149 3.03 15.74 -2.62
C PHE A 149 2.47 15.32 -1.25
N ALA A 150 2.32 16.21 -0.27
CA ALA A 150 1.65 15.86 0.99
C ALA A 150 0.20 15.38 0.75
N GLY A 151 -0.52 16.05 -0.17
CA GLY A 151 -1.87 15.66 -0.59
C GLY A 151 -1.92 14.29 -1.29
N ALA A 152 -0.84 13.89 -1.96
CA ALA A 152 -0.75 12.57 -2.59
C ALA A 152 -0.72 11.45 -1.54
N PHE A 153 -0.01 11.64 -0.42
CA PHE A 153 0.00 10.66 0.68
C PHE A 153 -1.33 10.59 1.43
N LEU A 154 -2.12 11.66 1.46
CA LEU A 154 -3.51 11.61 1.97
C LEU A 154 -4.40 10.69 1.12
N PHE A 155 -4.22 10.66 -0.20
CA PHE A 155 -4.94 9.70 -1.03
C PHE A 155 -4.56 8.24 -0.69
N MET A 156 -3.31 7.96 -0.29
CA MET A 156 -2.96 6.64 0.22
C MET A 156 -3.78 6.27 1.47
N ILE A 157 -3.93 7.21 2.41
CA ILE A 157 -4.77 7.02 3.60
C ILE A 157 -6.22 6.72 3.18
N GLY A 158 -6.78 7.52 2.26
CA GLY A 158 -8.14 7.33 1.75
C GLY A 158 -8.35 5.96 1.10
N THR A 159 -7.39 5.50 0.28
CA THR A 159 -7.47 4.15 -0.32
C THR A 159 -7.36 3.03 0.72
N GLY A 160 -6.56 3.24 1.77
CA GLY A 160 -6.43 2.31 2.90
C GLY A 160 -7.71 2.20 3.71
N THR A 161 -8.32 3.33 4.08
CA THR A 161 -9.57 3.38 4.85
C THR A 161 -10.73 2.78 4.07
N LEU A 162 -10.88 3.10 2.78
CA LEU A 162 -11.87 2.46 1.91
C LEU A 162 -11.68 0.94 1.84
N GLY A 163 -10.43 0.49 1.81
CA GLY A 163 -10.08 -0.93 1.90
C GLY A 163 -10.57 -1.56 3.20
N THR A 164 -10.28 -0.93 4.34
CA THR A 164 -10.74 -1.41 5.66
C THR A 164 -12.26 -1.47 5.74
N ILE A 165 -12.96 -0.42 5.30
CA ILE A 165 -14.43 -0.36 5.31
C ILE A 165 -15.01 -1.50 4.49
N THR A 166 -14.50 -1.70 3.28
CA THR A 166 -14.97 -2.77 2.38
C THR A 166 -14.78 -4.16 3.01
N LEU A 167 -13.65 -4.39 3.70
CA LEU A 167 -13.38 -5.64 4.41
C LEU A 167 -14.24 -5.83 5.66
N LEU A 168 -14.66 -4.76 6.33
CA LEU A 168 -15.56 -4.84 7.48
C LEU A 168 -16.94 -5.35 7.05
N PHE A 169 -17.45 -4.86 5.92
CA PHE A 169 -18.73 -5.29 5.34
C PHE A 169 -18.68 -6.66 4.66
N LEU A 170 -17.50 -7.17 4.30
CA LEU A 170 -17.33 -8.51 3.74
C LEU A 170 -17.26 -9.57 4.83
N SER A 171 -18.16 -10.54 4.77
CA SER A 171 -18.04 -11.82 5.50
C SER A 171 -17.16 -12.76 4.70
N ILE A 172 -15.88 -12.82 5.08
CA ILE A 172 -14.95 -13.82 4.54
C ILE A 172 -15.14 -15.09 5.38
N PRO A 173 -15.64 -16.20 4.79
CA PRO A 173 -15.69 -17.47 5.51
C PRO A 173 -14.25 -17.91 5.86
N ASN A 174 -14.06 -18.32 7.11
CA ASN A 174 -12.77 -18.71 7.68
C ASN A 174 -12.29 -20.06 7.15
#